data_AF-A0A9E0N4P1-F1
#
_entry.id   AF-A0A9E0N4P1-F1
#
_cell.length_a   1.000
_cell.length_b   1.000
_cell.length_c   1.000
_cell.angle_alpha   90.00
_cell.angle_beta   90.00
_cell.angle_gamma   90.00
#
_symmetry.space_group_name_H-M   'P 1'
#
loop_
_entity.id
_entity.type
_entity.pdbx_description
1 polymer ?
#
loop_
_entity_poly.entity_id
_entity_poly.type
_entity_poly.pdbx_seq_one_letter_code
_entity_poly.pdbx_strand_id
1 'polypeptide(L)'
;MSNHSSHSGFSHGNIESNNGLMIVLMLIVLSVGGLLEIVPLFFQKSTTQPVAGLKPYDALRLAGRDIYEREGCYNCHSQMVRPFRAETLRYGHYSLASEYVYDHPFQWGSKRTGPDLHRIGGKYSDQWQITHLNNPRD
;
A
#
# COMPACT_ATOMS: atom_id res chain seq x y z
N MET A 1 -49.18 -38.21 7.91
CA MET A 1 -47.95 -38.63 8.61
C MET A 1 -46.79 -38.21 7.72
N SER A 2 -46.26 -37.01 7.94
CA SER A 2 -45.11 -36.48 7.19
C SER A 2 -43.83 -37.13 7.72
N ASN A 3 -43.23 -38.00 6.91
CA ASN A 3 -41.90 -38.55 7.16
C ASN A 3 -40.88 -37.41 7.04
N HIS A 4 -40.43 -36.86 8.17
CA HIS A 4 -39.24 -36.02 8.20
C HIS A 4 -38.02 -36.93 8.14
N SER A 5 -37.50 -37.15 6.93
CA SER A 5 -36.18 -37.70 6.72
C SER A 5 -35.16 -36.73 7.35
N SER A 6 -34.63 -37.06 8.52
CA SER A 6 -33.53 -36.30 9.11
C SER A 6 -32.32 -36.48 8.20
N HIS A 7 -32.00 -35.47 7.40
CA HIS A 7 -30.74 -35.44 6.68
C HIS A 7 -29.62 -35.50 7.73
N SER A 8 -28.86 -36.61 7.76
CA SER A 8 -27.62 -36.73 8.52
C SER A 8 -26.52 -35.91 7.82
N GLY A 9 -26.78 -34.63 7.64
CA GLY A 9 -25.83 -33.66 7.15
C GLY A 9 -24.91 -33.21 8.29
N PHE A 10 -23.77 -32.65 7.91
CA PHE A 10 -22.83 -31.99 8.80
C PHE A 10 -23.57 -30.99 9.71
N SER A 11 -23.72 -31.29 10.99
CA SER A 11 -24.41 -30.44 11.96
C SER A 11 -23.46 -29.40 12.53
N HIS A 12 -23.95 -28.18 12.76
CA HIS A 12 -23.16 -27.08 13.35
C HIS A 12 -22.49 -27.50 14.68
N GLY A 13 -23.20 -28.26 15.52
CA GLY A 13 -22.67 -28.75 16.80
C GLY A 13 -21.45 -29.67 16.68
N ASN A 14 -21.26 -30.34 15.54
CA ASN A 14 -20.09 -31.18 15.30
C ASN A 14 -18.83 -30.34 14.99
N ILE A 15 -19.02 -29.12 14.48
CA ILE A 15 -17.93 -28.15 14.25
C ILE A 15 -17.54 -27.50 15.58
N GLU A 16 -18.52 -27.07 16.36
CA GLU A 16 -18.30 -26.39 17.64
C GLU A 16 -17.60 -27.26 18.68
N SER A 17 -17.89 -28.57 18.68
CA SER A 17 -17.31 -29.52 19.64
C SER A 17 -15.90 -29.99 19.27
N ASN A 18 -15.41 -29.71 18.06
CA ASN A 18 -14.08 -30.14 17.60
C ASN A 18 -13.19 -28.94 17.24
N ASN A 19 -12.31 -28.57 18.17
CA ASN A 19 -11.37 -27.45 18.01
C ASN A 19 -10.50 -27.57 16.74
N GLY A 20 -10.05 -28.78 16.40
CA GLY A 20 -9.20 -28.99 15.22
C GLY A 20 -9.95 -28.69 13.91
N LEU A 21 -11.18 -29.19 13.81
CA LEU A 21 -12.07 -28.92 12.67
C LEU A 21 -12.39 -27.42 12.56
N MET A 22 -12.69 -26.77 13.69
CA MET A 22 -12.97 -25.33 13.72
C MET A 22 -11.79 -24.50 13.23
N ILE A 23 -10.57 -24.78 13.72
CA ILE A 23 -9.36 -24.06 13.30
C ILE A 23 -9.13 -24.20 11.79
N VAL A 24 -9.26 -25.42 11.24
CA VAL A 24 -9.08 -25.66 9.80
C VAL A 24 -10.08 -24.87 8.97
N LEU A 25 -11.36 -24.88 9.36
CA LEU A 25 -12.40 -24.12 8.66
C LEU A 25 -12.16 -22.61 8.72
N MET A 26 -11.73 -22.08 9.87
CA MET A 26 -11.37 -20.66 10.01
C MET A 26 -10.20 -20.27 9.12
N LEU A 27 -9.15 -21.09 9.07
CA LEU A 27 -7.99 -20.83 8.20
C LEU A 27 -8.38 -20.83 6.73
N ILE A 28 -9.23 -21.76 6.30
CA ILE A 28 -9.75 -21.79 4.93
C ILE A 28 -10.49 -20.47 4.63
N VAL A 29 -11.45 -20.08 5.47
CA VAL A 29 -12.25 -18.86 5.25
C VAL A 29 -11.38 -17.61 5.22
N LEU A 30 -10.44 -17.45 6.15
CA LEU A 30 -9.53 -16.30 6.19
C LEU A 30 -8.59 -16.25 4.98
N SER A 31 -8.12 -17.41 4.52
CA SER A 31 -7.19 -17.50 3.38
C SER A 31 -7.80 -17.05 2.05
N VAL A 32 -9.11 -17.22 1.87
CA VAL A 32 -9.80 -16.87 0.62
C VAL A 32 -9.63 -15.38 0.29
N GLY A 33 -9.75 -14.48 1.28
CA GLY A 33 -9.54 -13.05 1.06
C GLY A 33 -8.13 -12.71 0.59
N GLY A 34 -7.11 -13.22 1.30
CA GLY A 34 -5.71 -13.00 0.93
C GLY A 34 -5.36 -13.58 -0.44
N LEU A 35 -5.88 -14.77 -0.77
CA LEU A 35 -5.66 -15.38 -2.08
C LEU A 35 -6.28 -14.57 -3.21
N LEU A 36 -7.51 -14.05 -3.03
CA LEU A 36 -8.19 -13.30 -4.09
C LEU A 36 -7.66 -11.87 -4.25
N GLU A 37 -7.22 -11.23 -3.18
CA GLU A 37 -6.73 -9.84 -3.23
C GLU A 37 -5.24 -9.74 -3.58
N ILE A 38 -4.39 -10.62 -3.05
CA ILE A 38 -2.92 -10.49 -3.17
C ILE A 38 -2.41 -11.26 -4.39
N VAL A 39 -2.86 -12.50 -4.60
CA VAL A 39 -2.25 -13.37 -5.62
C VAL A 39 -2.39 -12.81 -7.04
N PRO A 40 -3.55 -12.29 -7.47
CA PRO A 40 -3.68 -11.72 -8.82
C PRO A 40 -2.76 -10.52 -9.07
N LEU A 41 -2.42 -9.74 -8.03
CA LEU A 41 -1.56 -8.55 -8.17
C LEU A 41 -0.12 -8.89 -8.57
N PHE A 42 0.38 -10.09 -8.27
CA PHE A 42 1.68 -10.56 -8.75
C PHE A 42 1.74 -10.75 -10.27
N PHE A 43 0.59 -10.94 -10.91
CA PHE A 43 0.51 -11.22 -12.35
C PHE A 43 -0.07 -10.05 -13.15
N GLN A 44 -0.52 -8.98 -12.47
CA GLN A 44 -1.09 -7.81 -13.10
C GLN A 44 0.02 -6.88 -13.61
N LYS A 45 0.10 -6.70 -14.94
CA LYS A 45 1.16 -5.88 -15.57
C LYS A 45 1.14 -4.42 -15.15
N SER A 46 -0.04 -3.85 -14.86
CA SER A 46 -0.17 -2.44 -14.47
C SER A 46 0.44 -2.12 -13.10
N THR A 47 0.67 -3.13 -12.25
CA THR A 47 1.28 -2.98 -10.92
C THR A 47 2.71 -3.52 -10.85
N THR A 48 3.13 -4.32 -11.83
CA THR A 48 4.44 -5.00 -11.83
C THR A 48 5.43 -4.43 -12.84
N GLN A 49 4.96 -3.70 -13.86
CA GLN A 49 5.83 -3.10 -14.87
C GLN A 49 6.07 -1.61 -14.57
N PRO A 50 7.34 -1.15 -14.56
CA PRO A 50 7.65 0.24 -14.31
C PRO A 50 7.17 1.14 -15.46
N VAL A 51 6.88 2.41 -15.17
CA VAL A 51 6.61 3.40 -16.24
C VAL A 51 7.82 3.54 -17.15
N ALA A 52 7.56 3.88 -18.42
CA ALA A 52 8.63 4.08 -19.39
C ALA A 52 9.64 5.13 -18.91
N GLY A 53 10.92 4.77 -18.88
CA GLY A 53 12.01 5.65 -18.45
C GLY A 53 12.29 5.68 -16.94
N LEU A 54 11.47 5.03 -16.11
CA LEU A 54 11.78 4.87 -14.68
C LEU A 54 12.98 3.96 -14.50
N LYS A 55 13.95 4.42 -13.70
CA LYS A 55 15.13 3.66 -13.32
C LYS A 55 15.11 3.43 -11.81
N PRO A 56 15.73 2.35 -11.31
CA PRO A 56 16.00 2.20 -9.89
C PRO A 56 16.73 3.42 -9.33
N TYR A 57 16.55 3.68 -8.03
CA TYR A 57 17.26 4.75 -7.34
C TYR A 57 18.78 4.58 -7.46
N ASP A 58 19.47 5.69 -7.68
CA ASP A 58 20.92 5.74 -7.51
C ASP A 58 21.31 5.61 -6.03
N ALA A 59 22.57 5.26 -5.76
CA ALA A 59 23.02 4.96 -4.41
C ALA A 59 22.76 6.09 -3.40
N LEU A 60 22.94 7.36 -3.81
CA LEU A 60 22.71 8.49 -2.92
C LEU A 60 21.21 8.68 -2.64
N ARG A 61 20.35 8.58 -3.67
CA ARG A 61 18.90 8.66 -3.46
C ARG A 61 18.35 7.49 -2.64
N LEU A 62 18.90 6.29 -2.80
CA LEU A 62 18.52 5.13 -2.00
C LEU A 62 18.87 5.36 -0.52
N ALA A 63 20.09 5.82 -0.23
CA ALA A 63 20.46 6.19 1.15
C ALA A 63 19.58 7.33 1.71
N GLY A 64 19.23 8.32 0.87
CA GLY A 64 18.30 9.38 1.23
C GLY A 64 16.89 8.88 1.53
N ARG A 65 16.41 7.85 0.82
CA ARG A 65 15.15 7.18 1.09
C ARG A 65 15.19 6.44 2.43
N ASP A 66 16.25 5.72 2.72
CA ASP A 66 16.39 5.02 4.01
C ASP A 66 16.37 6.02 5.18
N ILE A 67 16.94 7.21 4.98
CA ILE A 67 16.83 8.31 5.95
C ILE A 67 15.38 8.82 6.05
N TYR A 68 14.69 9.03 4.93
CA TYR A 68 13.26 9.44 4.93
C TYR A 68 12.38 8.46 5.72
N GLU A 69 12.66 7.16 5.59
CA GLU A 69 11.98 6.09 6.33
C GLU A 69 12.38 6.12 7.82
N ARG A 70 13.67 6.24 8.14
CA ARG A 70 14.18 6.30 9.52
C ARG A 70 13.63 7.49 10.30
N GLU A 71 13.58 8.66 9.68
CA GLU A 71 13.04 9.88 10.31
C GLU A 71 11.49 9.88 10.35
N GLY A 72 10.84 8.87 9.79
CA GLY A 72 9.40 8.71 9.86
C GLY A 72 8.62 9.77 9.08
N CYS A 73 9.21 10.35 8.03
CA CYS A 73 8.58 11.41 7.24
C CYS A 73 7.22 10.97 6.65
N TYR A 74 7.08 9.68 6.35
CA TYR A 74 5.85 9.05 5.87
C TYR A 74 4.65 9.17 6.82
N ASN A 75 4.87 9.46 8.11
CA ASN A 75 3.80 9.67 9.09
C ASN A 75 3.09 11.03 8.90
N CYS A 76 3.77 11.99 8.27
CA CYS A 76 3.25 13.34 8.02
C CYS A 76 3.00 13.62 6.55
N HIS A 77 3.75 12.95 5.67
CA HIS A 77 3.73 13.17 4.22
C HIS A 77 3.38 11.89 3.48
N SER A 78 2.38 11.99 2.60
CA SER A 78 2.08 10.93 1.65
C SER A 78 2.91 11.07 0.39
N GLN A 79 3.09 9.96 -0.32
CA GLN A 79 3.58 9.96 -1.69
C GLN A 79 2.56 9.23 -2.58
N MET A 80 1.32 9.73 -2.61
CA MET A 80 0.24 9.19 -3.44
C MET A 80 -0.80 10.28 -3.74
N VAL A 81 -0.58 11.03 -4.82
CA VAL A 81 -1.58 11.93 -5.40
C VAL A 81 -2.76 11.14 -5.95
N ARG A 82 -3.98 11.45 -5.47
CA ARG A 82 -5.22 10.77 -5.86
C ARG A 82 -5.79 11.34 -7.17
N PRO A 83 -6.58 10.58 -7.95
CA PRO A 83 -7.10 10.99 -9.25
C PRO A 83 -8.31 11.94 -9.17
N PHE A 84 -8.20 13.00 -8.36
CA PHE A 84 -9.19 14.07 -8.26
C PHE A 84 -8.63 15.36 -8.85
N ARG A 85 -9.46 16.13 -9.56
CA ARG A 85 -9.05 17.41 -10.16
C ARG A 85 -8.37 18.35 -9.16
N ALA A 86 -8.90 18.45 -7.93
CA ALA A 86 -8.33 19.31 -6.90
C ALA A 86 -6.92 18.87 -6.45
N GLU A 87 -6.68 17.56 -6.38
CA GLU A 87 -5.35 17.03 -6.07
C GLU A 87 -4.39 17.24 -7.23
N THR A 88 -4.85 16.99 -8.46
CA THR A 88 -3.98 17.12 -9.62
C THR A 88 -3.56 18.57 -9.89
N LEU A 89 -4.45 19.53 -9.61
CA LEU A 89 -4.12 20.95 -9.66
C LEU A 89 -3.13 21.38 -8.56
N ARG A 90 -3.16 20.72 -7.40
CA ARG A 90 -2.29 21.08 -6.26
C ARG A 90 -0.92 20.42 -6.33
N TYR A 91 -0.86 19.15 -6.70
CA TYR A 91 0.33 18.32 -6.61
C TYR A 91 0.86 17.86 -7.97
N GLY A 92 0.09 17.95 -9.05
CA GLY A 92 0.49 17.46 -10.38
C GLY A 92 -0.21 16.15 -10.76
N HIS A 93 0.28 15.45 -11.79
CA HIS A 93 -0.38 14.24 -12.29
C HIS A 93 -0.59 13.20 -11.18
N TYR A 94 -1.76 12.56 -11.17
CA TYR A 94 -2.08 11.51 -10.21
C TYR A 94 -1.06 10.36 -10.28
N SER A 95 -0.95 9.62 -9.19
CA SER A 95 0.06 8.58 -9.06
C SER A 95 -0.35 7.32 -9.81
N LEU A 96 0.61 6.65 -10.43
CA LEU A 96 0.41 5.38 -11.12
C LEU A 96 1.05 4.27 -10.31
N ALA A 97 0.41 3.10 -10.26
CA ALA A 97 0.96 1.93 -9.55
C ALA A 97 2.36 1.55 -10.07
N SER A 98 2.59 1.72 -11.36
CA SER A 98 3.86 1.47 -12.05
C SER A 98 5.01 2.41 -11.65
N GLU A 99 4.76 3.47 -10.87
CA GLU A 99 5.81 4.35 -10.36
C GLU A 99 6.48 3.80 -9.10
N TYR A 100 5.81 2.88 -8.40
CA TYR A 100 6.25 2.32 -7.12
C TYR A 100 6.89 0.94 -7.26
N VAL A 101 7.18 0.48 -8.48
CA VAL A 101 7.66 -0.87 -8.75
C VAL A 101 9.01 -1.16 -8.06
N TYR A 102 9.83 -0.13 -7.85
CA TYR A 102 11.12 -0.25 -7.16
C TYR A 102 11.05 0.11 -5.68
N ASP A 103 9.85 0.33 -5.12
CA ASP A 103 9.68 0.80 -3.77
C ASP A 103 9.56 -0.34 -2.77
N HIS A 104 10.60 -0.51 -1.95
CA HIS A 104 10.66 -1.52 -0.91
C HIS A 104 11.10 -0.90 0.42
N PRO A 105 10.17 -0.66 1.37
CA PRO A 105 8.69 -0.76 1.27
C PRO A 105 8.05 0.43 0.55
N PHE A 106 6.80 0.28 0.08
CA PHE A 106 6.04 1.36 -0.57
C PHE A 106 5.82 2.59 0.34
N GLN A 107 5.75 3.79 -0.23
CA GLN A 107 5.69 5.06 0.51
C GLN A 107 4.37 5.86 0.31
N TRP A 108 3.26 5.18 0.00
CA TRP A 108 1.98 5.80 -0.37
C TRP A 108 1.41 6.73 0.72
N GLY A 109 1.78 6.50 1.98
CA GLY A 109 1.36 7.29 3.14
C GLY A 109 -0.10 7.09 3.51
N SER A 110 -0.42 7.28 4.79
CA SER A 110 -1.77 7.09 5.35
C SER A 110 -2.36 8.38 5.92
N LYS A 111 -1.54 9.43 6.08
CA LYS A 111 -1.90 10.70 6.69
C LYS A 111 -1.20 11.85 5.99
N ARG A 112 -1.84 13.03 5.99
CA ARG A 112 -1.29 14.29 5.51
C ARG A 112 -1.38 15.34 6.59
N THR A 113 -0.33 15.46 7.40
CA THR A 113 -0.09 16.65 8.23
C THR A 113 0.61 17.71 7.38
N GLY A 114 1.59 17.27 6.59
CA GLY A 114 2.23 18.07 5.54
C GLY A 114 1.66 17.76 4.14
N PRO A 115 2.12 18.48 3.10
CA PRO A 115 1.73 18.22 1.71
C PRO A 115 2.18 16.84 1.20
N ASP A 116 1.54 16.38 0.12
CA ASP A 116 2.00 15.19 -0.62
C ASP A 116 3.34 15.47 -1.32
N LEU A 117 4.25 14.50 -1.29
CA LEU A 117 5.61 14.63 -1.79
C LEU A 117 5.89 13.84 -3.08
N HIS A 118 4.92 13.16 -3.69
CA HIS A 118 5.19 12.30 -4.84
C HIS A 118 5.74 13.06 -6.07
N ARG A 119 5.43 14.36 -6.18
CA ARG A 119 5.73 15.20 -7.35
C ARG A 119 6.56 16.44 -7.00
N ILE A 120 7.48 16.34 -6.02
CA ILE A 120 8.33 17.48 -5.61
C ILE A 120 9.62 17.62 -6.42
N GLY A 121 9.94 16.65 -7.28
CA GLY A 121 11.16 16.65 -8.08
C GLY A 121 11.30 17.93 -8.91
N GLY A 122 12.35 18.71 -8.64
CA GLY A 122 12.62 19.99 -9.32
C GLY A 122 11.69 21.14 -8.95
N LYS A 123 10.74 20.96 -8.01
CA LYS A 123 9.81 22.01 -7.59
C LYS A 123 10.48 23.07 -6.70
N TYR A 124 11.46 22.65 -5.89
CA TYR A 124 12.23 23.50 -4.99
C TYR A 124 13.73 23.30 -5.24
N SER A 125 14.54 24.33 -4.96
CA SER A 125 16.00 24.20 -5.06
C SER A 125 16.56 23.36 -3.92
N ASP A 126 17.73 22.76 -4.13
CA ASP A 126 18.42 21.99 -3.09
C ASP A 126 18.71 22.84 -1.85
N GLN A 127 19.04 24.12 -2.05
CA GLN A 127 19.23 25.08 -0.95
C GLN A 127 17.95 25.27 -0.12
N TRP A 128 16.78 25.36 -0.77
CA TRP A 128 15.50 25.43 -0.06
C TRP A 128 15.26 24.17 0.75
N GLN A 129 15.53 22.98 0.18
CA GLN A 129 15.35 21.71 0.89
C GLN A 129 16.25 21.63 2.14
N ILE A 130 17.52 22.04 2.03
CA ILE A 130 18.45 22.05 3.16
C ILE A 130 17.95 22.98 4.26
N THR A 131 17.57 24.22 3.94
CA THR A 131 17.06 25.17 4.92
C THR A 131 15.77 24.66 5.58
N HIS A 132 14.81 24.17 4.77
CA HIS A 132 13.52 23.67 5.24
C HIS A 132 13.66 22.44 6.16
N LEU A 133 14.59 21.52 5.85
CA LEU A 133 14.84 20.35 6.69
C LEU A 133 15.58 20.70 7.99
N ASN A 134 16.43 21.74 8.00
CA ASN A 134 17.10 22.21 9.21
C ASN A 134 16.13 22.92 10.16
N ASN A 135 15.29 23.83 9.65
CA ASN A 135 14.23 24.46 10.42
C ASN A 135 13.06 24.83 9.49
N PRO A 136 11.94 24.08 9.48
CA PRO A 136 10.84 24.29 8.55
C PRO A 136 10.02 25.57 8.82
N ARG A 137 10.35 26.33 9.87
CA ARG A 137 9.67 27.57 10.27
C ARG A 137 10.34 28.84 9.76
N ASP A 138 11.59 28.75 9.32
CA ASP A 138 12.36 29.86 8.76
C ASP A 138 12.12 29.95 7.24
#